data_AF-A0A0P7C3Q2-F1
#
_entry.id   AF-A0A0P7C3Q2-F1
#
_cell.length_a   1.000
_cell.length_b   1.000
_cell.length_c   1.000
_cell.angle_alpha   90.00
_cell.angle_beta   90.00
_cell.angle_gamma   90.00
#
_symmetry.space_group_name_H-M   'P 1'
#
loop_
_entity.id
_entity.type
_entity.pdbx_description
1 polymer ?
#
loop_
_entity_poly.entity_id
_entity_poly.type
_entity_poly.pdbx_seq_one_letter_code
_entity_poly.pdbx_strand_id
1 'polypeptide(L)'
;MYKTFRIISLAIAGGLFLFSAVVFFLLSNQVITPERTSSMEIFKTMVPVAIVLGIGASYMIGNKLLRKAQQEKGFKNKMEKFQSLSIVKLALLEAPGLLAVAAALLTGEIQFLFIALALVIVMIIGIPTKEKLATQLKLSPSETNELMNS
;
A
#
# COMPACT_ATOMS: atom_id res chain seq x y z
N MET A 1 18.23 7.40 5.61
CA MET A 1 16.92 6.90 6.10
C MET A 1 15.80 7.10 5.09
N TYR A 2 15.64 8.28 4.48
CA TYR A 2 14.62 8.52 3.45
C TYR A 2 14.70 7.53 2.28
N LYS A 3 15.92 7.27 1.78
CA LYS A 3 16.16 6.26 0.73
C LYS A 3 15.63 4.87 1.12
N THR A 4 15.96 4.40 2.33
CA THR A 4 15.48 3.13 2.87
C THR A 4 13.96 3.08 2.95
N PHE A 5 13.32 4.12 3.48
CA PHE A 5 11.86 4.25 3.52
C PHE A 5 11.24 4.13 2.12
N ARG A 6 11.80 4.83 1.13
CA ARG A 6 11.30 4.84 -0.25
C ARG A 6 11.46 3.46 -0.90
N ILE A 7 12.58 2.78 -0.69
CA ILE A 7 12.83 1.42 -1.20
C ILE A 7 11.82 0.44 -0.62
N ILE A 8 11.61 0.44 0.71
CA ILE A 8 10.63 -0.46 1.34
C ILE A 8 9.22 -0.18 0.81
N SER A 9 8.84 1.08 0.70
CA SER A 9 7.49 1.46 0.21
C SER A 9 7.26 0.99 -1.22
N LEU A 10 8.26 1.14 -2.08
CA LEU A 10 8.22 0.64 -3.45
C LEU A 10 8.25 -0.89 -3.52
N ALA A 11 8.96 -1.56 -2.62
CA ALA A 11 8.99 -3.02 -2.56
C ALA A 11 7.61 -3.61 -2.20
N ILE A 12 6.89 -3.01 -1.26
CA ILE A 12 5.52 -3.44 -0.89
C ILE A 12 4.57 -3.23 -2.08
N ALA A 13 4.57 -2.03 -2.69
CA ALA A 13 3.75 -1.77 -3.88
C ALA A 13 4.14 -2.68 -5.08
N GLY A 14 5.44 -2.92 -5.24
CA GLY A 14 6.00 -3.80 -6.25
C GLY A 14 5.62 -5.26 -6.06
N GLY A 15 5.49 -5.73 -4.83
CA GLY A 15 4.98 -7.07 -4.50
C GLY A 15 3.57 -7.26 -5.03
N LEU A 16 2.64 -6.37 -4.67
CA LEU A 16 1.27 -6.41 -5.17
C LEU A 16 1.20 -6.32 -6.71
N PHE A 17 2.02 -5.44 -7.31
CA PHE A 17 2.12 -5.33 -8.78
C PHE A 17 2.60 -6.64 -9.42
N LEU A 18 3.66 -7.25 -8.88
CA LEU A 18 4.23 -8.48 -9.39
C LEU A 18 3.22 -9.63 -9.30
N PHE A 19 2.54 -9.80 -8.16
CA PHE A 19 1.48 -10.79 -8.02
C PHE A 19 0.34 -10.57 -9.02
N SER A 20 -0.07 -9.32 -9.22
CA SER A 20 -1.09 -8.97 -10.22
C SER A 20 -0.64 -9.35 -11.64
N ALA A 21 0.62 -9.06 -12.00
CA ALA A 21 1.18 -9.38 -13.30
C ALA A 21 1.30 -10.90 -13.53
N VAL A 22 1.71 -11.66 -12.52
CA VAL A 22 1.79 -13.12 -12.58
C VAL A 22 0.39 -13.72 -12.80
N VAL A 23 -0.61 -13.30 -12.01
CA VAL A 23 -1.99 -13.79 -12.18
C VAL A 23 -2.55 -13.40 -13.55
N PHE A 24 -2.29 -12.19 -14.03
CA PHE A 24 -2.67 -11.79 -15.38
C PHE A 24 -2.07 -12.70 -16.45
N PHE A 25 -0.78 -13.04 -16.35
CA PHE A 25 -0.10 -13.93 -17.29
C PHE A 25 -0.68 -15.36 -17.24
N LEU A 26 -0.95 -15.88 -16.03
CA LEU A 26 -1.53 -17.22 -15.84
C LEU A 26 -2.93 -17.34 -16.47
N LEU A 27 -3.78 -16.33 -16.27
CA LEU A 27 -5.13 -16.29 -16.83
C LEU A 27 -5.11 -16.07 -18.35
N SER A 28 -4.27 -15.17 -18.84
CA SER A 28 -4.21 -14.82 -20.27
C SER A 28 -3.71 -15.97 -21.15
N ASN A 29 -2.79 -16.79 -20.63
CA ASN A 29 -2.27 -17.96 -21.34
C ASN A 29 -3.05 -19.24 -21.05
N GLN A 30 -4.17 -19.15 -20.31
CA GLN A 30 -5.00 -20.31 -19.92
C GLN A 30 -4.20 -21.42 -19.22
N VAL A 31 -3.12 -21.05 -18.52
CA VAL A 31 -2.29 -21.99 -17.74
C VAL A 31 -3.10 -22.61 -16.60
N ILE A 32 -4.11 -21.87 -16.12
CA ILE A 32 -5.03 -22.28 -15.07
C ILE A 32 -6.46 -22.13 -15.61
N THR A 33 -7.32 -23.12 -15.31
CA THR A 33 -8.77 -23.07 -15.58
C THR A 33 -9.53 -22.71 -14.30
N PRO A 34 -10.06 -21.48 -14.18
CA PRO A 34 -10.74 -21.00 -12.98
C PRO A 34 -12.04 -21.76 -12.70
N GLU A 35 -12.37 -21.95 -11.43
CA GLU A 35 -13.56 -22.67 -11.01
C GLU A 35 -14.77 -21.73 -11.00
N ARG A 36 -15.72 -21.91 -11.93
CA ARG A 36 -16.92 -21.07 -12.03
C ARG A 36 -18.07 -21.66 -11.22
N THR A 37 -17.95 -21.64 -9.90
CA THR A 37 -19.04 -22.02 -8.99
C THR A 37 -19.79 -20.78 -8.49
N SER A 38 -21.07 -20.94 -8.13
CA SER A 38 -21.88 -19.85 -7.55
C SER A 38 -21.27 -19.29 -6.26
N SER A 39 -20.49 -20.11 -5.53
CA SER A 39 -19.76 -19.70 -4.32
C SER A 39 -18.73 -18.60 -4.59
N MET A 40 -18.21 -18.50 -5.81
CA MET A 40 -17.21 -17.50 -6.19
C MET A 40 -17.80 -16.10 -6.41
N GLU A 41 -19.12 -15.96 -6.47
CA GLU A 41 -19.78 -14.64 -6.56
C GLU A 41 -19.58 -13.80 -5.29
N ILE A 42 -19.29 -14.43 -4.14
CA ILE A 42 -19.03 -13.73 -2.88
C ILE A 42 -17.89 -12.71 -3.01
N PHE A 43 -16.90 -12.97 -3.86
CA PHE A 43 -15.77 -12.06 -4.09
C PHE A 43 -16.21 -10.70 -4.68
N LYS A 44 -17.31 -10.66 -5.46
CA LYS A 44 -17.86 -9.42 -6.01
C LYS A 44 -18.35 -8.48 -4.91
N THR A 45 -18.74 -9.01 -3.75
CA THR A 45 -19.14 -8.20 -2.58
C THR A 45 -17.98 -8.02 -1.60
N MET A 46 -17.22 -9.08 -1.35
CA MET A 46 -16.15 -9.08 -0.34
C MET A 46 -14.99 -8.16 -0.71
N VAL A 47 -14.57 -8.13 -1.99
CA VAL A 47 -13.45 -7.29 -2.44
C VAL A 47 -13.74 -5.79 -2.25
N PRO A 48 -14.87 -5.23 -2.73
CA PRO A 48 -15.23 -3.83 -2.47
C PRO A 48 -15.28 -3.49 -0.98
N VAL A 49 -15.87 -4.34 -0.14
CA VAL A 49 -15.96 -4.12 1.30
C VAL A 49 -14.55 -4.07 1.92
N ALA A 50 -13.68 -5.03 1.56
CA ALA A 50 -12.31 -5.06 2.05
C ALA A 50 -11.52 -3.81 1.66
N ILE A 51 -11.73 -3.26 0.45
CA ILE A 51 -11.07 -2.03 0.00
C ILE A 51 -11.51 -0.83 0.83
N VAL A 52 -12.82 -0.67 1.04
CA VAL A 52 -13.36 0.44 1.84
C VAL A 52 -12.79 0.38 3.26
N LEU A 53 -12.79 -0.81 3.87
CA LEU A 53 -12.21 -1.03 5.20
C LEU A 53 -10.70 -0.79 5.21
N GLY A 54 -9.96 -1.26 4.22
CA GLY A 54 -8.51 -1.10 4.13
C GLY A 54 -8.09 0.36 3.95
N ILE A 55 -8.76 1.10 3.06
CA ILE A 55 -8.52 2.54 2.87
C ILE A 55 -8.89 3.32 4.14
N GLY A 56 -10.06 3.04 4.72
CA GLY A 56 -10.52 3.67 5.96
C GLY A 56 -9.55 3.42 7.12
N ALA A 57 -9.12 2.17 7.31
CA ALA A 57 -8.14 1.79 8.32
C ALA A 57 -6.78 2.45 8.06
N SER A 58 -6.30 2.48 6.81
CA SER A 58 -5.04 3.13 6.44
C SER A 58 -5.05 4.63 6.76
N TYR A 59 -6.18 5.30 6.53
CA TYR A 59 -6.36 6.70 6.90
C TYR A 59 -6.42 6.91 8.42
N MET A 60 -7.30 6.20 9.13
CA MET A 60 -7.51 6.37 10.57
C MET A 60 -6.27 6.00 11.39
N ILE A 61 -5.71 4.81 11.16
CA ILE A 61 -4.53 4.31 11.86
C ILE A 61 -3.31 5.14 11.44
N GLY A 62 -3.18 5.46 10.16
CA GLY A 62 -2.10 6.29 9.64
C GLY A 62 -2.05 7.67 10.30
N ASN A 63 -3.18 8.35 10.43
CA ASN A 63 -3.25 9.65 11.08
C ASN A 63 -2.94 9.57 12.58
N LYS A 64 -3.42 8.52 13.26
CA LYS A 64 -3.09 8.27 14.67
C LYS A 64 -1.59 8.07 14.88
N LEU A 65 -0.95 7.26 14.05
CA LEU A 65 0.49 7.00 14.12
C LEU A 65 1.32 8.22 13.70
N LEU A 66 0.85 9.02 12.74
CA LEU A 66 1.52 10.25 12.32
C LEU A 66 1.57 11.27 13.45
N ARG A 67 0.45 11.44 14.18
CA ARG A 67 0.43 12.30 15.37
C ARG A 67 1.43 11.86 16.44
N LYS A 68 1.62 10.54 16.62
CA LYS A 68 2.66 10.02 17.52
C LYS A 68 4.06 10.32 17.01
N ALA A 69 4.32 10.12 15.71
CA ALA A 69 5.62 10.45 15.11
C ALA A 69 5.97 11.93 15.26
N GLN A 70 4.99 12.84 15.13
CA GLN A 70 5.20 14.29 15.34
C GLN A 70 5.60 14.67 16.77
N GLN A 71 5.30 13.82 17.76
CA GLN A 71 5.62 14.05 19.18
C GLN A 71 7.03 13.57 19.56
N GLU A 72 7.70 12.81 18.68
CA GLU A 72 9.06 12.35 18.91
C GLU A 72 10.08 13.51 18.85
N LYS A 73 11.17 13.35 19.60
CA LYS A 73 12.27 14.32 19.61
C LYS A 73 13.38 13.89 18.67
N GLY A 74 13.82 14.82 17.83
CA GLY A 74 14.93 14.64 16.91
C GLY A 74 14.54 13.95 15.60
N PHE A 75 15.25 14.31 14.53
CA PHE A 75 14.98 13.84 13.17
C PHE A 75 14.96 12.30 13.06
N LYS A 76 15.97 11.63 13.63
CA LYS A 76 16.09 10.17 13.58
C LYS A 76 14.84 9.46 14.13
N ASN A 77 14.40 9.80 15.33
CA ASN A 77 13.25 9.14 15.97
C ASN A 77 11.95 9.42 15.21
N LYS A 78 11.73 10.66 14.75
CA LYS A 78 10.58 11.02 13.91
C LYS A 78 10.55 10.20 12.62
N MET A 79 11.71 10.05 11.96
CA MET A 79 11.84 9.30 10.71
C MET A 79 11.66 7.79 10.92
N GLU A 80 12.16 7.21 12.01
CA GLU A 80 11.93 5.80 12.36
C GLU A 80 10.43 5.52 12.57
N LYS A 81 9.74 6.36 13.35
CA LYS A 81 8.28 6.22 13.52
C LYS A 81 7.51 6.42 12.21
N PHE A 82 7.96 7.34 11.37
CA PHE A 82 7.37 7.56 10.05
C PHE A 82 7.54 6.36 9.12
N GLN A 83 8.69 5.71 9.16
CA GLN A 83 8.93 4.50 8.39
C GLN A 83 7.99 3.38 8.85
N SER A 84 7.90 3.14 10.17
CA SER A 84 6.98 2.13 10.72
C SER A 84 5.52 2.41 10.38
N LEU A 85 5.03 3.64 10.53
CA LEU A 85 3.64 3.96 10.21
C LEU A 85 3.36 3.81 8.72
N SER A 86 4.33 4.14 7.85
CA SER A 86 4.13 4.03 6.41
C SER A 86 4.03 2.58 5.97
N ILE A 87 4.82 1.68 6.55
CA ILE A 87 4.71 0.24 6.33
C ILE A 87 3.31 -0.24 6.73
N VAL A 88 2.80 0.18 7.90
CA VAL A 88 1.43 -0.17 8.34
C VAL A 88 0.37 0.34 7.37
N LYS A 89 0.48 1.61 6.92
CA LYS A 89 -0.46 2.18 5.95
C LYS A 89 -0.47 1.42 4.63
N LEU A 90 0.70 1.03 4.15
CA LEU A 90 0.84 0.27 2.90
C LEU A 90 0.30 -1.15 3.05
N ALA A 91 0.58 -1.84 4.15
CA ALA A 91 0.04 -3.18 4.43
C ALA A 91 -1.50 -3.19 4.49
N LEU A 92 -2.11 -2.14 5.05
CA LEU A 92 -3.58 -1.98 5.09
C LEU A 92 -4.21 -1.77 3.70
N LEU A 93 -3.43 -1.28 2.72
CA LEU A 93 -3.86 -1.16 1.32
C LEU A 93 -3.49 -2.42 0.51
N GLU A 94 -2.37 -3.05 0.82
CA GLU A 94 -1.90 -4.27 0.16
C GLU A 94 -2.84 -5.44 0.44
N ALA A 95 -3.34 -5.60 1.67
CA ALA A 95 -4.24 -6.69 2.05
C ALA A 95 -5.49 -6.80 1.15
N PRO A 96 -6.31 -5.75 0.96
CA PRO A 96 -7.42 -5.82 0.01
C PRO A 96 -6.97 -5.94 -1.46
N GLY A 97 -5.78 -5.44 -1.80
CA GLY A 97 -5.19 -5.64 -3.13
C GLY A 97 -4.86 -7.10 -3.41
N LEU A 98 -4.20 -7.79 -2.48
CA LEU A 98 -3.91 -9.22 -2.58
C LEU A 98 -5.19 -10.05 -2.57
N LEU A 99 -6.21 -9.64 -1.82
CA LEU A 99 -7.54 -10.27 -1.89
C LEU A 99 -8.16 -10.14 -3.28
N ALA A 100 -8.05 -8.98 -3.93
CA ALA A 100 -8.52 -8.79 -5.30
C ALA A 100 -7.72 -9.65 -6.30
N VAL A 101 -6.40 -9.78 -6.12
CA VAL A 101 -5.58 -10.69 -6.93
C VAL A 101 -6.00 -12.15 -6.74
N ALA A 102 -6.25 -12.58 -5.50
CA ALA A 102 -6.73 -13.92 -5.20
C ALA A 102 -8.13 -14.16 -5.82
N ALA A 103 -9.03 -13.18 -5.75
CA ALA A 103 -10.32 -13.24 -6.41
C ALA A 103 -10.19 -13.42 -7.93
N ALA A 104 -9.29 -12.67 -8.59
CA ALA A 104 -9.02 -12.85 -10.02
C ALA A 104 -8.53 -14.27 -10.32
N LEU A 105 -7.58 -14.78 -9.53
CA LEU A 105 -6.99 -16.10 -9.73
C LEU A 105 -8.03 -17.22 -9.59
N LEU A 106 -8.93 -17.12 -8.60
CA LEU A 106 -9.94 -18.15 -8.32
C LEU A 106 -11.13 -18.09 -9.29
N THR A 107 -11.59 -16.88 -9.62
CA THR A 107 -12.80 -16.68 -10.43
C THR A 107 -12.53 -16.57 -11.94
N GLY A 108 -11.31 -16.22 -12.32
CA GLY A 108 -10.94 -15.89 -13.69
C GLY A 108 -11.34 -14.47 -14.12
N GLU A 109 -11.95 -13.68 -13.23
CA GLU A 109 -12.44 -12.35 -13.55
C GLU A 109 -11.30 -11.32 -13.47
N ILE A 110 -10.75 -10.96 -14.64
CA ILE A 110 -9.64 -10.00 -14.77
C ILE A 110 -10.00 -8.61 -14.19
N GLN A 111 -11.28 -8.29 -14.05
CA GLN A 111 -11.74 -7.02 -13.46
C GLN A 111 -11.17 -6.77 -12.05
N PHE A 112 -10.97 -7.81 -11.25
CA PHE A 112 -10.35 -7.66 -9.93
C PHE A 112 -8.87 -7.24 -9.99
N LEU A 113 -8.16 -7.51 -11.10
CA LEU A 113 -6.78 -7.06 -11.29
C LEU A 113 -6.70 -5.55 -11.54
N PHE A 114 -7.70 -4.94 -12.17
CA PHE A 114 -7.75 -3.47 -12.32
C PHE A 114 -7.87 -2.77 -10.96
N ILE A 115 -8.58 -3.40 -10.02
CA ILE A 115 -8.69 -2.93 -8.65
C ILE A 115 -7.33 -3.02 -7.93
N ALA A 116 -6.65 -4.17 -8.03
CA ALA A 116 -5.32 -4.33 -7.45
C ALA A 116 -4.32 -3.30 -8.03
N LEU A 117 -4.38 -3.06 -9.34
CA LEU A 117 -3.55 -2.06 -10.02
C LEU A 117 -3.86 -0.63 -9.54
N ALA A 118 -5.15 -0.29 -9.35
CA ALA A 118 -5.53 1.00 -8.78
C ALA A 118 -4.96 1.19 -7.37
N LEU A 119 -4.95 0.14 -6.53
CA LEU A 119 -4.33 0.18 -5.21
C LEU A 119 -2.81 0.35 -5.28
N VAL A 120 -2.12 -0.31 -6.22
CA VAL A 120 -0.69 -0.07 -6.48
C VAL A 120 -0.44 1.41 -6.79
N ILE A 121 -1.25 2.02 -7.66
CA ILE A 121 -1.14 3.45 -8.01
C ILE A 121 -1.35 4.32 -6.75
N VAL A 122 -2.38 4.05 -5.96
CA VAL A 122 -2.65 4.76 -4.69
C VAL A 122 -1.46 4.63 -3.73
N MET A 123 -0.86 3.45 -3.61
CA MET A 123 0.32 3.22 -2.77
C MET A 123 1.52 4.05 -3.24
N ILE A 124 1.80 4.08 -4.54
CA ILE A 124 2.92 4.83 -5.13
C ILE A 124 2.72 6.34 -4.97
N ILE A 125 1.52 6.86 -5.26
CA ILE A 125 1.17 8.28 -5.06
C ILE A 125 1.25 8.65 -3.57
N GLY A 126 0.95 7.70 -2.68
CA GLY A 126 1.02 7.87 -1.23
C GLY A 126 2.43 8.04 -0.67
N ILE A 127 3.49 7.77 -1.46
CA ILE A 127 4.89 7.96 -1.04
C ILE A 127 5.21 9.47 -1.09
N PRO A 128 5.45 10.14 0.05
CA PRO A 128 5.71 11.57 0.08
C PRO A 128 7.10 11.91 -0.48
N THR A 129 7.19 13.06 -1.12
CA THR A 129 8.47 13.71 -1.43
C THR A 129 9.12 14.20 -0.12
N LYS A 130 10.42 14.55 -0.16
CA LYS A 130 11.13 15.06 1.02
C LYS A 130 10.45 16.31 1.61
N GLU A 131 9.94 17.18 0.75
CA GLU A 131 9.25 18.42 1.12
C GLU A 131 7.93 18.11 1.83
N LYS A 132 7.10 17.25 1.22
CA LYS A 132 5.83 16.82 1.84
C LYS A 132 6.07 16.12 3.18
N LEU A 133 7.13 15.31 3.26
CA LEU A 133 7.51 14.61 4.49
C LEU A 133 7.92 15.58 5.60
N ALA A 134 8.72 16.61 5.28
CA ALA A 134 9.12 17.64 6.25
C ALA A 134 7.90 18.35 6.86
N THR A 135 6.93 18.70 6.02
CA THR A 135 5.66 19.30 6.47
C THR A 135 4.83 18.31 7.30
N GLN A 136 4.69 17.06 6.85
CA GLN A 136 3.91 16.04 7.57
C GLN A 136 4.48 15.70 8.94
N LEU A 137 5.81 15.70 9.10
CA LEU A 137 6.49 15.42 10.36
C LEU A 137 6.70 16.65 11.24
N LYS A 138 6.33 17.85 10.78
CA LYS A 138 6.58 19.12 11.46
C LYS A 138 8.05 19.23 11.87
N LEU A 139 8.94 19.05 10.90
CA LEU A 139 10.38 19.14 11.12
C LEU A 139 10.78 20.59 11.40
N SER A 140 11.74 20.78 12.31
CA SER A 140 12.39 22.08 12.48
C SER A 140 13.28 22.40 11.26
N PRO A 141 13.79 23.64 11.11
CA PRO A 141 14.72 23.98 10.03
C PRO A 141 15.98 23.11 10.02
N SER A 142 16.53 22.79 11.20
CA SER A 142 17.71 21.91 11.31
C SER A 142 17.39 20.46 10.88
N GLU A 143 16.26 19.91 11.34
CA GLU A 143 15.81 18.56 10.97
C GLU A 143 15.49 18.48 9.46
N THR A 144 14.97 19.56 8.88
CA THR A 144 14.68 19.65 7.44
C THR A 144 15.96 19.61 6.62
N ASN A 145 17.01 20.33 7.04
CA ASN A 145 18.32 20.26 6.39
C ASN A 145 18.92 18.84 6.46
N GLU A 146 18.78 18.14 7.58
CA GLU A 146 19.19 16.73 7.70
C GLU A 146 18.44 15.83 6.72
N LEU A 147 17.12 16.01 6.55
CA LEU A 147 16.33 15.25 5.58
C LEU A 147 16.79 15.49 4.13
N MET A 148 17.06 16.74 3.77
CA MET A 148 17.45 17.11 2.40
C MET A 148 18.80 16.51 2.03
N ASN A 149 19.73 16.42 2.98
CA ASN A 149 21.07 15.85 2.79
C ASN A 149 21.11 14.30 2.89
N SER A 150 19.99 13.64 3.24
CA SER A 150 19.89 12.17 3.37
C SER A 150 19.51 11.41 2.09
#